data_AF-A0A3N1TD52-F1
#
_entry.id   AF-A0A3N1TD52-F1
#
_cell.length_a   1.000
_cell.length_b   1.000
_cell.length_c   1.000
_cell.angle_alpha   90.00
_cell.angle_beta   90.00
_cell.angle_gamma   90.00
#
_symmetry.space_group_name_H-M   'P 1'
#
loop_
_entity.id
_entity.type
_entity.pdbx_description
1 polymer ?
#
loop_
_entity_poly.entity_id
_entity_poly.type
_entity_poly.pdbx_seq_one_letter_code
_entity_poly.pdbx_strand_id
1 'polypeptide(L)'
;MTATAHFTGDANPYGGGDPYADYRTADFPFTHLVDLADRRLGAGVIAANDEFFAERENLLKPEPAHFDPERFGHKGKIMDGWETRRRRGVSAVQPHPVDADHDWALVRLGAPGVVHGIVVDTAHFRGNYPQAVSVEAVSLPGSPSPEDLRAPDVKWTTLVPRTAIGGHAANGFAVDAGQRFTHLRVNQHPDGGIARLRVYGEVAPDPAWLTALGTFDLVALENGGRVEDASDRFYSPATNTIQPGRSRKMDDGWETRRRRDKGNDWIRYRLVEQADIRAVEIDTAYLKGNSAGWASLSARDGEGGDWTEILPRTRLQPDTDHRFVLPAAVRAEQVRIDIFPDGGISRLRLHGSLTEQGARRLTARHVELGG
;
A
#
# COMPACT_ATOMS: atom_id res chain seq x y z
N MET A 1 22.54 8.71 6.47
CA MET A 1 21.47 8.25 5.55
C MET A 1 22.13 7.99 4.22
N THR A 2 22.06 6.77 3.69
CA THR A 2 22.49 6.47 2.32
C THR A 2 21.63 7.31 1.36
N ALA A 3 22.26 7.98 0.40
CA ALA A 3 21.53 8.76 -0.59
C ALA A 3 20.59 7.84 -1.38
N THR A 4 19.31 8.20 -1.48
CA THR A 4 18.36 7.50 -2.33
C THR A 4 18.79 7.62 -3.79
N ALA A 5 18.80 6.51 -4.54
CA ALA A 5 19.17 6.55 -5.95
C ALA A 5 18.24 7.50 -6.72
N HIS A 6 18.82 8.36 -7.55
CA HIS A 6 18.11 9.35 -8.33
C HIS A 6 18.34 9.10 -9.80
N PHE A 7 17.26 8.93 -10.57
CA PHE A 7 17.33 8.68 -12.01
C PHE A 7 16.92 9.94 -12.77
N THR A 8 17.60 10.22 -13.88
CA THR A 8 17.27 11.31 -14.80
C THR A 8 17.46 10.89 -16.24
N GLY A 9 16.83 11.62 -17.16
CA GLY A 9 17.01 11.45 -18.60
C GLY A 9 16.30 10.21 -19.15
N ASP A 10 16.35 10.09 -20.46
CA ASP A 10 15.60 9.09 -21.20
C ASP A 10 16.20 7.69 -21.03
N ALA A 11 15.36 6.68 -21.18
CA ALA A 11 15.81 5.31 -21.40
C ALA A 11 15.94 5.05 -22.91
N ASN A 12 16.75 4.05 -23.28
CA ASN A 12 16.89 3.66 -24.67
C ASN A 12 15.52 3.23 -25.24
N PRO A 13 15.26 3.43 -26.55
CA PRO A 13 14.10 2.85 -27.20
C PRO A 13 14.04 1.34 -26.94
N TYR A 14 12.83 0.80 -26.78
CA TYR A 14 12.65 -0.64 -26.55
C TYR A 14 13.20 -1.44 -27.73
N GLY A 15 14.21 -2.26 -27.45
CA GLY A 15 14.93 -3.05 -28.47
C GLY A 15 14.33 -4.44 -28.75
N GLY A 16 13.24 -4.82 -28.08
CA GLY A 16 12.69 -6.19 -28.10
C GLY A 16 13.17 -7.04 -26.91
N GLY A 17 12.51 -8.18 -26.68
CA GLY A 17 12.86 -9.12 -25.61
C GLY A 17 12.12 -8.87 -24.30
N ASP A 18 12.85 -8.88 -23.19
CA ASP A 18 12.29 -8.57 -21.87
C ASP A 18 12.07 -7.05 -21.73
N PRO A 19 10.81 -6.57 -21.57
CA PRO A 19 10.51 -5.15 -21.49
C PRO A 19 11.06 -4.45 -20.25
N TYR A 20 11.55 -5.21 -19.26
CA TYR A 20 12.18 -4.72 -18.04
C TYR A 20 13.71 -4.87 -18.02
N ALA A 21 14.34 -5.36 -19.10
CA ALA A 21 15.77 -5.68 -19.13
C ALA A 21 16.70 -4.50 -18.77
N ASP A 22 16.31 -3.27 -19.12
CA ASP A 22 17.03 -2.03 -18.83
C ASP A 22 16.25 -1.09 -17.89
N TYR A 23 15.27 -1.62 -17.16
CA TYR A 23 14.52 -0.87 -16.16
C TYR A 23 15.42 -0.44 -15.01
N ARG A 24 15.37 0.86 -14.68
CA ARG A 24 16.23 1.46 -13.66
C ARG A 24 15.53 1.43 -12.30
N THR A 25 16.12 0.75 -11.32
CA THR A 25 15.55 0.65 -9.97
C THR A 25 16.65 0.63 -8.91
N ALA A 26 16.26 0.79 -7.64
CA ALA A 26 17.13 0.72 -6.49
C ALA A 26 16.38 0.20 -5.26
N ASP A 27 17.15 -0.24 -4.26
CA ASP A 27 16.59 -0.60 -2.96
C ASP A 27 16.28 0.68 -2.16
N PHE A 28 14.98 0.95 -1.99
CA PHE A 28 14.52 2.08 -1.20
C PHE A 28 14.29 1.68 0.26
N PRO A 29 14.77 2.46 1.24
CA PRO A 29 14.72 2.05 2.66
C PRO A 29 13.30 1.96 3.23
N PHE A 30 12.29 2.51 2.55
CA PHE A 30 10.90 2.57 2.99
C PHE A 30 9.98 1.52 2.34
N THR A 31 10.44 0.74 1.35
CA THR A 31 9.56 -0.21 0.62
C THR A 31 9.14 -1.43 1.43
N HIS A 32 9.70 -1.60 2.64
CA HIS A 32 9.24 -2.58 3.61
C HIS A 32 7.91 -2.18 4.29
N LEU A 33 7.51 -0.91 4.19
CA LEU A 33 6.25 -0.40 4.71
C LEU A 33 5.08 -0.73 3.76
N VAL A 34 3.85 -0.49 4.23
CA VAL A 34 2.65 -0.68 3.40
C VAL A 34 2.52 0.44 2.36
N ASP A 35 2.08 0.10 1.15
CA ASP A 35 1.63 1.07 0.16
C ASP A 35 0.21 1.56 0.51
N LEU A 36 0.11 2.77 1.07
CA LEU A 36 -1.15 3.44 1.42
C LEU A 36 -1.99 3.78 0.18
N ALA A 37 -1.40 3.78 -1.01
CA ALA A 37 -2.09 4.01 -2.28
C ALA A 37 -2.49 2.71 -2.99
N ASP A 38 -2.33 1.54 -2.35
CA ASP A 38 -2.75 0.26 -2.90
C ASP A 38 -4.27 0.23 -3.13
N ARG A 39 -4.69 -0.07 -4.36
CA ARG A 39 -6.10 -0.17 -4.72
C ARG A 39 -6.87 -1.19 -3.88
N ARG A 40 -6.21 -2.24 -3.38
CA ARG A 40 -6.82 -3.27 -2.51
C ARG A 40 -7.21 -2.72 -1.13
N LEU A 41 -6.54 -1.66 -0.66
CA LEU A 41 -6.94 -0.90 0.53
C LEU A 41 -8.08 0.09 0.26
N GLY A 42 -8.56 0.20 -0.98
CA GLY A 42 -9.62 1.14 -1.35
C GLY A 42 -9.12 2.51 -1.82
N ALA A 43 -7.81 2.67 -2.04
CA ALA A 43 -7.23 3.87 -2.63
C ALA A 43 -7.84 4.16 -4.00
N GLY A 44 -7.92 5.43 -4.40
CA GLY A 44 -8.55 5.81 -5.67
C GLY A 44 -8.03 7.12 -6.24
N VAL A 45 -7.93 7.18 -7.56
CA VAL A 45 -7.70 8.45 -8.26
C VAL A 45 -9.07 9.09 -8.49
N ILE A 46 -9.36 10.18 -7.79
CA ILE A 46 -10.69 10.78 -7.73
C ILE A 46 -10.88 11.89 -8.78
N ALA A 47 -9.81 12.56 -9.18
CA ALA A 47 -9.82 13.57 -10.25
C ALA A 47 -8.48 13.56 -10.98
N ALA A 48 -8.50 13.91 -12.27
CA ALA A 48 -7.33 14.29 -13.04
C ALA A 48 -7.76 15.37 -14.04
N ASN A 49 -6.85 16.25 -14.45
CA ASN A 49 -7.18 17.26 -15.45
C ASN A 49 -7.13 16.74 -16.89
N ASP A 50 -6.36 15.68 -17.14
CA ASP A 50 -6.25 14.99 -18.42
C ASP A 50 -5.94 13.51 -18.19
N GLU A 51 -6.43 12.65 -19.09
CA GLU A 51 -6.18 11.19 -19.11
C GLU A 51 -6.33 10.68 -20.55
N PHE A 52 -5.94 11.49 -21.53
CA PHE A 52 -6.30 11.24 -22.91
C PHE A 52 -5.76 9.91 -23.43
N PHE A 53 -4.48 9.59 -23.21
CA PHE A 53 -3.86 8.39 -23.77
C PHE A 53 -4.03 7.16 -22.88
N ALA A 54 -3.96 7.31 -21.56
CA ALA A 54 -4.09 6.19 -20.64
C ALA A 54 -4.78 6.56 -19.32
N GLU A 55 -5.57 5.62 -18.82
CA GLU A 55 -6.46 5.78 -17.66
C GLU A 55 -5.68 6.04 -16.37
N ARG A 56 -6.09 7.07 -15.64
CA ARG A 56 -5.44 7.49 -14.39
C ARG A 56 -5.47 6.39 -13.30
N GLU A 57 -6.48 5.52 -13.31
CA GLU A 57 -6.64 4.43 -12.34
C GLU A 57 -5.48 3.42 -12.39
N ASN A 58 -4.75 3.35 -13.50
CA ASN A 58 -3.57 2.49 -13.65
C ASN A 58 -2.46 2.84 -12.64
N LEU A 59 -2.40 4.09 -12.15
CA LEU A 59 -1.43 4.52 -11.14
C LEU A 59 -1.43 3.61 -9.90
N LEU A 60 -2.61 3.12 -9.51
CA LEU A 60 -2.81 2.45 -8.22
C LEU A 60 -2.92 0.93 -8.32
N LYS A 61 -2.79 0.36 -9.53
CA LYS A 61 -2.79 -1.09 -9.71
C LYS A 61 -1.61 -1.71 -8.94
N PRO A 62 -1.82 -2.79 -8.16
CA PRO A 62 -0.75 -3.40 -7.39
C PRO A 62 0.29 -4.11 -8.26
N GLU A 63 -0.12 -4.64 -9.42
CA GLU A 63 0.77 -5.34 -10.34
C GLU A 63 1.76 -4.40 -11.04
N PRO A 64 2.96 -4.89 -11.42
CA PRO A 64 3.86 -4.17 -12.33
C PRO A 64 3.17 -3.76 -13.63
N ALA A 65 3.65 -2.67 -14.25
CA ALA A 65 3.11 -2.20 -15.52
C ALA A 65 3.40 -3.18 -16.66
N HIS A 66 2.36 -3.56 -17.40
CA HIS A 66 2.51 -4.41 -18.57
C HIS A 66 2.78 -3.58 -19.83
N PHE A 67 3.66 -4.09 -20.70
CA PHE A 67 3.95 -3.47 -21.98
C PHE A 67 3.79 -4.46 -23.12
N ASP A 68 2.84 -4.16 -23.99
CA ASP A 68 2.64 -4.86 -25.24
C ASP A 68 3.13 -3.94 -26.38
N PRO A 69 4.23 -4.31 -27.08
CA PRO A 69 4.77 -3.48 -28.14
C PRO A 69 3.87 -3.37 -29.37
N GLU A 70 2.96 -4.33 -29.58
CA GLU A 70 2.11 -4.44 -30.77
C GLU A 70 0.70 -3.88 -30.54
N ARG A 71 0.34 -3.57 -29.29
CA ARG A 71 -1.00 -3.10 -28.93
C ARG A 71 -1.18 -1.59 -29.13
N PHE A 72 -1.95 -1.24 -30.16
CA PHE A 72 -2.38 0.13 -30.46
C PHE A 72 -3.90 0.25 -30.41
N GLY A 73 -4.38 1.41 -29.94
CA GLY A 73 -5.76 1.83 -30.02
C GLY A 73 -5.92 3.10 -30.86
N HIS A 74 -7.14 3.64 -30.91
CA HIS A 74 -7.45 4.83 -31.72
C HIS A 74 -6.68 6.10 -31.30
N LYS A 75 -6.16 6.14 -30.08
CA LYS A 75 -5.40 7.28 -29.56
C LYS A 75 -3.89 7.09 -29.65
N GLY A 76 -3.40 5.94 -30.11
CA GLY A 76 -1.98 5.61 -30.14
C GLY A 76 -1.66 4.32 -29.41
N LYS A 77 -0.43 4.19 -28.91
CA LYS A 77 0.00 3.02 -28.17
C LYS A 77 -0.77 2.91 -26.85
N ILE A 78 -1.23 1.71 -26.51
CA ILE A 78 -1.87 1.48 -25.21
C ILE A 78 -0.78 1.30 -24.16
N MET A 79 -0.75 2.19 -23.19
CA MET A 79 0.20 2.16 -22.08
C MET A 79 -0.51 1.76 -20.78
N ASP A 80 0.12 0.92 -19.97
CA ASP A 80 -0.36 0.57 -18.63
C ASP A 80 0.14 1.59 -17.60
N GLY A 81 -0.49 2.77 -17.62
CA GLY A 81 -0.17 3.90 -16.75
C GLY A 81 -1.20 5.03 -16.92
N TRP A 82 -0.92 6.17 -16.33
CA TRP A 82 -1.62 7.44 -16.57
C TRP A 82 -0.80 8.27 -17.55
N GLU A 83 -1.37 8.62 -18.71
CA GLU A 83 -0.69 9.41 -19.74
C GLU A 83 -1.60 10.51 -20.30
N THR A 84 -1.09 11.74 -20.31
CA THR A 84 -1.82 12.94 -20.68
C THR A 84 -1.45 13.45 -22.08
N ARG A 85 -2.27 14.34 -22.64
CA ARG A 85 -1.93 15.02 -23.90
C ARG A 85 -0.64 15.83 -23.77
N ARG A 86 0.16 15.81 -24.83
CA ARG A 86 1.28 16.75 -24.98
C ARG A 86 0.80 18.19 -24.80
N ARG A 87 1.35 18.88 -23.82
CA ARG A 87 1.03 20.27 -23.56
C ARG A 87 1.75 21.15 -24.56
N ARG A 88 1.06 22.20 -24.99
CA ARG A 88 1.55 23.23 -25.91
C ARG A 88 1.30 24.58 -25.30
N GLY A 89 2.08 25.57 -25.71
CA GLY A 89 1.81 26.96 -25.36
C GLY A 89 0.53 27.48 -26.04
N VAL A 90 0.12 28.67 -25.63
CA VAL A 90 -1.22 29.22 -25.93
C VAL A 90 -1.33 29.87 -27.31
N SER A 91 -0.24 30.03 -28.06
CA SER A 91 -0.27 30.68 -29.38
C SER A 91 0.93 30.31 -30.25
N ALA A 92 0.91 30.70 -31.53
CA ALA A 92 2.07 30.55 -32.42
C ALA A 92 3.30 31.35 -31.97
N VAL A 93 3.09 32.46 -31.23
CA VAL A 93 4.18 33.31 -30.72
C VAL A 93 4.75 32.75 -29.41
N GLN A 94 3.94 32.00 -28.66
CA GLN A 94 4.34 31.28 -27.45
C GLN A 94 3.92 29.81 -27.58
N PRO A 95 4.65 29.01 -28.39
CA PRO A 95 4.25 27.64 -28.71
C PRO A 95 4.62 26.62 -27.64
N HIS A 96 5.45 27.00 -26.66
CA HIS A 96 5.91 26.13 -25.57
C HIS A 96 5.09 26.36 -24.28
N PRO A 97 4.89 25.32 -23.46
CA PRO A 97 4.36 25.47 -22.10
C PRO A 97 5.21 26.45 -21.26
N VAL A 98 4.58 27.12 -20.31
CA VAL A 98 5.29 27.93 -19.31
C VAL A 98 5.74 27.07 -18.13
N ASP A 99 6.67 27.55 -17.31
CA ASP A 99 7.20 26.76 -16.18
C ASP A 99 6.15 26.33 -15.16
N ALA A 100 5.05 27.07 -15.03
CA ALA A 100 3.95 26.74 -14.11
C ALA A 100 2.99 25.68 -14.67
N ASP A 101 3.08 25.36 -15.96
CA ASP A 101 2.22 24.36 -16.57
C ASP A 101 2.52 22.96 -16.05
N HIS A 102 1.46 22.23 -15.67
CA HIS A 102 1.52 20.84 -15.27
C HIS A 102 0.17 20.16 -15.44
N ASP A 103 0.19 18.83 -15.55
CA ASP A 103 -0.97 17.97 -15.35
C ASP A 103 -1.00 17.43 -13.93
N TRP A 104 -2.19 17.15 -13.40
CA TRP A 104 -2.37 16.71 -12.03
C TRP A 104 -3.39 15.58 -11.90
N ALA A 105 -3.16 14.74 -10.89
CA ALA A 105 -4.10 13.74 -10.43
C ALA A 105 -4.28 13.86 -8.90
N LEU A 106 -5.53 13.84 -8.45
CA LEU A 106 -5.91 13.78 -7.03
C LEU A 106 -6.12 12.32 -6.65
N VAL A 107 -5.40 11.87 -5.62
CA VAL A 107 -5.42 10.51 -5.11
C VAL A 107 -5.95 10.53 -3.69
N ARG A 108 -6.97 9.73 -3.40
CA ARG A 108 -7.40 9.38 -2.05
C ARG A 108 -6.65 8.12 -1.63
N LEU A 109 -5.96 8.16 -0.49
CA LEU A 109 -5.31 6.99 0.08
C LEU A 109 -6.34 5.94 0.50
N GLY A 110 -5.95 4.66 0.49
CA GLY A 110 -6.82 3.57 0.94
C GLY A 110 -7.05 3.60 2.44
N ALA A 111 -6.01 3.98 3.19
CA ALA A 111 -6.10 4.30 4.59
C ALA A 111 -5.31 5.59 4.90
N PRO A 112 -5.82 6.47 5.77
CA PRO A 112 -5.06 7.61 6.24
C PRO A 112 -3.77 7.17 6.94
N GLY A 113 -2.69 7.91 6.77
CA GLY A 113 -1.40 7.47 7.29
C GLY A 113 -0.28 8.49 7.20
N VAL A 114 0.83 8.15 7.83
CA VAL A 114 2.08 8.91 7.76
C VAL A 114 2.89 8.39 6.57
N VAL A 115 3.23 9.29 5.65
CA VAL A 115 4.00 8.95 4.45
C VAL A 115 5.49 9.03 4.75
N HIS A 116 6.21 7.94 4.49
CA HIS A 116 7.67 7.83 4.69
C HIS A 116 8.45 7.73 3.38
N GLY A 117 7.78 7.33 2.29
CA GLY A 117 8.40 7.38 0.97
C GLY A 117 7.40 7.25 -0.16
N ILE A 118 7.79 7.74 -1.32
CA ILE A 118 6.98 7.71 -2.53
C ILE A 118 7.82 7.14 -3.66
N VAL A 119 7.24 6.27 -4.48
CA VAL A 119 7.83 5.86 -5.77
C VAL A 119 6.91 6.32 -6.89
N VAL A 120 7.47 7.13 -7.80
CA VAL A 120 6.87 7.47 -9.08
C VAL A 120 7.54 6.60 -10.14
N ASP A 121 6.85 5.54 -10.53
CA ASP A 121 7.36 4.55 -11.48
C ASP A 121 6.98 4.98 -12.91
N THR A 122 7.98 5.14 -13.76
CA THR A 122 7.85 5.49 -15.18
C THR A 122 8.10 4.30 -16.10
N ALA A 123 7.91 3.07 -15.62
CA ALA A 123 8.04 1.84 -16.40
C ALA A 123 7.37 1.99 -17.78
N HIS A 124 8.08 1.57 -18.81
CA HIS A 124 7.74 1.68 -20.23
C HIS A 124 7.55 3.09 -20.82
N PHE A 125 7.44 4.14 -19.99
CA PHE A 125 7.55 5.54 -20.43
C PHE A 125 9.02 5.92 -20.58
N ARG A 126 9.60 5.57 -21.74
CA ARG A 126 11.05 5.66 -21.99
C ARG A 126 11.52 7.08 -22.39
N GLY A 127 10.69 7.81 -23.13
CA GLY A 127 10.94 9.20 -23.55
C GLY A 127 9.71 10.11 -23.45
N ASN A 128 8.56 9.57 -23.09
CA ASN A 128 7.28 10.26 -22.88
C ASN A 128 6.87 10.29 -21.40
N TYR A 129 7.81 10.11 -20.48
CA TYR A 129 7.63 10.37 -19.05
C TYR A 129 7.70 11.88 -18.78
N PRO A 130 7.15 12.39 -17.66
CA PRO A 130 7.28 13.81 -17.34
C PRO A 130 8.72 14.15 -16.95
N GLN A 131 9.23 15.29 -17.41
CA GLN A 131 10.62 15.70 -17.12
C GLN A 131 10.86 15.91 -15.62
N ALA A 132 9.84 16.34 -14.89
CA ALA A 132 9.85 16.46 -13.45
C ALA A 132 8.48 16.12 -12.87
N VAL A 133 8.47 15.77 -11.59
CA VAL A 133 7.24 15.59 -10.80
C VAL A 133 7.31 16.39 -9.51
N SER A 134 6.15 16.76 -9.00
CA SER A 134 6.00 17.16 -7.59
C SER A 134 4.83 16.42 -6.97
N VAL A 135 4.91 16.17 -5.67
CA VAL A 135 3.85 15.50 -4.93
C VAL A 135 3.54 16.29 -3.68
N GLU A 136 2.28 16.58 -3.48
CA GLU A 136 1.75 17.26 -2.30
C GLU A 136 0.72 16.37 -1.62
N ALA A 137 0.50 16.59 -0.33
CA ALA A 137 -0.48 15.83 0.45
C ALA A 137 -1.30 16.73 1.37
N VAL A 138 -2.50 16.27 1.72
CA VAL A 138 -3.40 16.96 2.65
C VAL A 138 -4.20 15.99 3.50
N SER A 139 -4.56 16.43 4.70
CA SER A 139 -5.52 15.78 5.59
C SER A 139 -6.80 16.60 5.58
N LEU A 140 -7.90 16.02 5.08
CA LEU A 140 -9.23 16.64 5.14
C LEU A 140 -10.22 15.64 5.76
N PRO A 141 -11.12 16.10 6.64
CA PRO A 141 -12.11 15.24 7.27
C PRO A 141 -13.17 14.77 6.27
N GLY A 142 -13.81 13.64 6.57
CA GLY A 142 -14.94 13.13 5.80
C GLY A 142 -14.54 12.58 4.43
N SER A 143 -15.34 12.86 3.42
CA SER A 143 -15.17 12.39 2.03
C SER A 143 -15.22 13.57 1.06
N PRO A 144 -14.17 14.43 1.05
CA PRO A 144 -14.17 15.64 0.24
C PRO A 144 -14.25 15.31 -1.24
N SER A 145 -15.02 16.09 -1.98
CA SER A 145 -15.09 16.00 -3.43
C SER A 145 -13.82 16.57 -4.08
N PRO A 146 -13.59 16.33 -5.38
CA PRO A 146 -12.52 17.01 -6.11
C PRO A 146 -12.63 18.54 -6.11
N GLU A 147 -13.83 19.11 -5.97
CA GLU A 147 -14.01 20.55 -5.85
C GLU A 147 -13.52 21.04 -4.49
N ASP A 148 -13.92 20.37 -3.41
CA ASP A 148 -13.49 20.69 -2.05
C ASP A 148 -11.96 20.65 -1.92
N LEU A 149 -11.31 19.62 -2.47
CA LEU A 149 -9.84 19.47 -2.45
C LEU A 149 -9.08 20.56 -3.22
N ARG A 150 -9.75 21.24 -4.15
CA ARG A 150 -9.18 22.33 -4.96
C ARG A 150 -9.64 23.70 -4.46
N ALA A 151 -10.37 23.77 -3.36
CA ALA A 151 -10.77 25.04 -2.78
C ALA A 151 -9.53 25.85 -2.35
N PRO A 152 -9.53 27.19 -2.51
CA PRO A 152 -8.34 28.03 -2.29
C PRO A 152 -7.78 28.00 -0.85
N ASP A 153 -8.60 27.64 0.13
CA ASP A 153 -8.25 27.55 1.55
C ASP A 153 -7.62 26.21 1.94
N VAL A 154 -7.66 25.20 1.06
CA VAL A 154 -7.01 23.90 1.29
C VAL A 154 -5.50 24.06 1.19
N LYS A 155 -4.82 23.84 2.32
CA LYS A 155 -3.37 23.91 2.41
C LYS A 155 -2.74 22.55 2.14
N TRP A 156 -2.05 22.47 1.01
CA TRP A 156 -1.30 21.29 0.59
C TRP A 156 0.13 21.35 1.15
N THR A 157 0.60 20.24 1.72
CA THR A 157 1.98 20.06 2.19
C THR A 157 2.80 19.41 1.09
N THR A 158 3.85 20.07 0.63
CA THR A 158 4.79 19.50 -0.35
C THR A 158 5.57 18.33 0.27
N LEU A 159 5.36 17.12 -0.25
CA LEU A 159 6.13 15.93 0.15
C LEU A 159 7.34 15.73 -0.76
N VAL A 160 7.17 15.98 -2.07
CA VAL A 160 8.22 15.92 -3.08
C VAL A 160 8.20 17.25 -3.83
N PRO A 161 9.23 18.11 -3.69
CA PRO A 161 9.32 19.34 -4.48
C PRO A 161 9.48 18.99 -5.96
N ARG A 162 9.32 19.98 -6.86
CA ARG A 162 9.53 19.75 -8.30
C ARG A 162 10.93 19.20 -8.54
N THR A 163 11.00 17.92 -8.91
CA THR A 163 12.24 17.15 -9.01
C THR A 163 12.29 16.45 -10.35
N ALA A 164 13.43 16.57 -11.04
CA ALA A 164 13.65 15.88 -12.31
C ALA A 164 13.65 14.36 -12.11
N ILE A 165 13.09 13.61 -13.04
CA ILE A 165 13.02 12.14 -12.95
C ILE A 165 13.54 11.46 -14.22
N GLY A 166 13.70 10.14 -14.17
CA GLY A 166 14.11 9.32 -15.31
C GLY A 166 12.94 8.57 -15.92
N GLY A 167 13.01 8.33 -17.23
CA GLY A 167 12.11 7.42 -17.95
C GLY A 167 12.44 5.96 -17.70
N HIS A 168 11.44 5.08 -17.72
CA HIS A 168 11.63 3.65 -17.46
C HIS A 168 12.40 3.40 -16.14
N ALA A 169 11.97 4.06 -15.06
CA ALA A 169 12.66 4.02 -13.77
C ALA A 169 11.70 4.04 -12.58
N ALA A 170 12.09 3.39 -11.48
CA ALA A 170 11.48 3.57 -10.16
C ALA A 170 12.06 4.85 -9.52
N ASN A 171 11.38 5.99 -9.64
CA ASN A 171 11.88 7.24 -9.04
C ASN A 171 11.42 7.34 -7.57
N GLY A 172 12.32 7.02 -6.64
CA GLY A 172 12.02 6.98 -5.21
C GLY A 172 12.40 8.24 -4.44
N PHE A 173 11.54 8.67 -3.54
CA PHE A 173 11.69 9.86 -2.69
C PHE A 173 11.43 9.49 -1.23
N ALA A 174 12.39 9.72 -0.35
CA ALA A 174 12.16 9.66 1.09
C ALA A 174 11.37 10.89 1.54
N VAL A 175 10.41 10.70 2.45
CA VAL A 175 9.52 11.75 2.96
C VAL A 175 9.63 11.78 4.48
N ASP A 176 9.81 12.98 5.03
CA ASP A 176 9.93 13.21 6.47
C ASP A 176 9.00 14.35 6.91
N ALA A 177 7.70 14.21 6.60
CA ALA A 177 6.70 15.21 6.94
C ALA A 177 6.13 15.03 8.37
N GLY A 178 6.25 13.81 8.93
CA GLY A 178 5.81 13.46 10.29
C GLY A 178 4.31 13.60 10.56
N GLN A 179 3.49 13.88 9.54
CA GLN A 179 2.07 14.18 9.67
C GLN A 179 1.20 13.10 9.02
N ARG A 180 -0.05 13.02 9.48
CA ARG A 180 -1.07 12.16 8.88
C ARG A 180 -1.66 12.81 7.63
N PHE A 181 -1.78 12.06 6.55
CA PHE A 181 -2.41 12.47 5.30
C PHE A 181 -3.53 11.54 4.88
N THR A 182 -4.44 12.06 4.05
CA THR A 182 -5.61 11.34 3.51
C THR A 182 -5.64 11.37 1.98
N HIS A 183 -5.10 12.44 1.39
CA HIS A 183 -5.11 12.66 -0.05
C HIS A 183 -3.74 13.15 -0.52
N LEU A 184 -3.40 12.84 -1.78
CA LEU A 184 -2.24 13.33 -2.49
C LEU A 184 -2.67 14.06 -3.76
N ARG A 185 -1.82 15.00 -4.20
CA ARG A 185 -1.84 15.58 -5.53
C ARG A 185 -0.50 15.30 -6.18
N VAL A 186 -0.51 14.53 -7.27
CA VAL A 186 0.67 14.24 -8.07
C VAL A 186 0.64 15.13 -9.30
N ASN A 187 1.74 15.83 -9.55
CA ASN A 187 1.87 16.77 -10.67
C ASN A 187 2.95 16.29 -11.65
N GLN A 188 2.62 16.27 -12.94
CA GLN A 188 3.51 16.00 -14.07
C GLN A 188 3.93 17.33 -14.71
N HIS A 189 5.23 17.61 -14.78
CA HIS A 189 5.73 18.88 -15.33
C HIS A 189 6.41 18.66 -16.70
N PRO A 190 5.87 19.23 -17.80
CA PRO A 190 4.54 19.85 -17.94
C PRO A 190 3.41 18.85 -18.26
N ASP A 191 3.75 17.66 -18.74
CA ASP A 191 2.88 16.55 -19.15
C ASP A 191 3.72 15.26 -19.26
N GLY A 192 3.09 14.12 -19.50
CA GLY A 192 3.77 12.86 -19.79
C GLY A 192 3.02 11.64 -19.30
N GLY A 193 3.77 10.58 -18.98
CA GLY A 193 3.24 9.32 -18.50
C GLY A 193 3.90 8.80 -17.23
N ILE A 194 3.08 8.32 -16.29
CA ILE A 194 3.50 7.63 -15.06
C ILE A 194 2.81 6.27 -15.03
N ALA A 195 3.58 5.19 -14.84
CA ALA A 195 3.07 3.83 -14.85
C ALA A 195 2.39 3.46 -13.53
N ARG A 196 3.06 3.74 -12.41
CA ARG A 196 2.56 3.46 -11.06
C ARG A 196 2.94 4.58 -10.09
N LEU A 197 2.08 4.76 -9.10
CA LEU A 197 2.36 5.52 -7.89
C LEU A 197 2.33 4.55 -6.71
N ARG A 198 3.36 4.59 -5.88
CA ARG A 198 3.42 3.88 -4.59
C ARG A 198 3.67 4.87 -3.49
N VAL A 199 2.92 4.77 -2.39
CA VAL A 199 3.00 5.68 -1.25
C VAL A 199 3.23 4.86 0.00
N TYR A 200 4.50 4.68 0.36
CA TYR A 200 4.91 3.84 1.47
C TYR A 200 4.80 4.59 2.80
N GLY A 201 4.13 3.97 3.77
CA GLY A 201 3.85 4.64 5.02
C GLY A 201 3.28 3.75 6.11
N GLU A 202 2.81 4.40 7.15
CA GLU A 202 2.17 3.77 8.29
C GLU A 202 0.71 4.20 8.39
N VAL A 203 -0.22 3.25 8.49
CA VAL A 203 -1.63 3.57 8.71
C VAL A 203 -1.80 4.25 10.08
N ALA A 204 -2.56 5.35 10.09
CA ALA A 204 -2.91 6.14 11.25
C ALA A 204 -4.44 6.28 11.29
N PRO A 205 -5.15 5.30 11.90
CA PRO A 205 -6.61 5.30 11.94
C PRO A 205 -7.14 6.44 12.81
N ASP A 206 -8.44 6.72 12.69
CA ASP A 206 -9.17 7.61 13.60
C ASP A 206 -9.56 6.84 14.88
N PRO A 207 -9.06 7.21 16.07
CA PRO A 207 -9.41 6.56 17.33
C PRO A 207 -10.90 6.67 17.67
N ALA A 208 -11.56 7.78 17.31
CA ALA A 208 -12.98 7.99 17.58
C ALA A 208 -13.84 7.01 16.77
N TRP A 209 -13.46 6.78 15.51
CA TRP A 209 -14.09 5.78 14.64
C TRP A 209 -13.98 4.37 15.23
N LEU A 210 -12.76 3.93 15.59
CA LEU A 210 -12.55 2.60 16.17
C LEU A 210 -13.28 2.41 17.51
N THR A 211 -13.32 3.46 18.33
CA THR A 211 -14.09 3.45 19.59
C THR A 211 -15.58 3.29 19.33
N ALA A 212 -16.13 3.98 18.32
CA ALA A 212 -17.54 3.88 17.95
C ALA A 212 -17.93 2.48 17.43
N LEU A 213 -17.03 1.80 16.71
CA LEU A 213 -17.23 0.40 16.31
C LEU A 213 -17.29 -0.55 17.51
N GLY A 214 -16.51 -0.26 18.56
CA GLY A 214 -16.41 -1.07 19.76
C GLY A 214 -15.62 -2.36 19.51
N THR A 215 -16.24 -3.33 18.84
CA THR A 215 -15.58 -4.56 18.40
C THR A 215 -15.21 -4.49 16.92
N PHE A 216 -13.93 -4.67 16.60
CA PHE A 216 -13.41 -4.61 15.23
C PHE A 216 -12.20 -5.56 15.06
N ASP A 217 -11.72 -5.70 13.82
CA ASP A 217 -10.52 -6.49 13.52
C ASP A 217 -9.24 -5.74 13.93
N LEU A 218 -8.63 -6.19 15.03
CA LEU A 218 -7.48 -5.58 15.69
C LEU A 218 -6.17 -5.72 14.90
N VAL A 219 -6.11 -6.65 13.94
CA VAL A 219 -4.91 -6.89 13.12
C VAL A 219 -5.07 -6.40 11.68
N ALA A 220 -6.27 -5.94 11.30
CA ALA A 220 -6.53 -5.40 9.97
C ALA A 220 -5.59 -4.23 9.68
N LEU A 221 -5.02 -4.25 8.47
CA LEU A 221 -4.13 -3.20 7.98
C LEU A 221 -4.80 -1.83 7.95
N GLU A 222 -6.07 -1.77 7.51
CA GLU A 222 -6.88 -0.54 7.47
C GLU A 222 -7.15 0.06 8.86
N ASN A 223 -7.08 -0.77 9.92
CA ASN A 223 -7.23 -0.35 11.30
C ASN A 223 -5.87 -0.06 11.98
N GLY A 224 -4.75 -0.15 11.27
CA GLY A 224 -3.41 0.10 11.81
C GLY A 224 -2.64 -1.13 12.27
N GLY A 225 -3.19 -2.34 12.10
CA GLY A 225 -2.47 -3.59 12.34
C GLY A 225 -1.33 -3.79 11.34
N ARG A 226 -0.28 -4.51 11.73
CA ARG A 226 0.97 -4.63 10.95
C ARG A 226 1.55 -6.03 11.01
N VAL A 227 2.17 -6.46 9.92
CA VAL A 227 3.08 -7.60 9.93
C VAL A 227 4.46 -7.12 10.34
N GLU A 228 5.03 -7.72 11.38
CA GLU A 228 6.38 -7.39 11.85
C GLU A 228 7.44 -8.28 11.19
N ASP A 229 7.16 -9.59 11.10
CA ASP A 229 8.09 -10.53 10.50
C ASP A 229 7.37 -11.82 10.07
N ALA A 230 8.00 -12.58 9.18
CA ALA A 230 7.52 -13.87 8.70
C ALA A 230 8.69 -14.81 8.44
N SER A 231 8.51 -16.11 8.70
CA SER A 231 9.55 -17.13 8.49
C SER A 231 9.94 -17.30 7.02
N ASP A 232 9.00 -17.08 6.11
CA ASP A 232 9.17 -17.26 4.67
C ASP A 232 8.36 -16.20 3.90
N ARG A 233 8.95 -15.70 2.81
CA ARG A 233 8.40 -14.64 1.95
C ARG A 233 8.49 -15.04 0.46
N PHE A 234 8.50 -16.33 0.15
CA PHE A 234 8.88 -16.82 -1.17
C PHE A 234 7.80 -16.61 -2.24
N TYR A 235 6.56 -17.05 -2.01
CA TYR A 235 5.51 -17.00 -3.03
C TYR A 235 4.66 -15.73 -2.95
N SER A 236 4.23 -15.35 -1.75
CA SER A 236 3.42 -14.15 -1.57
C SER A 236 3.68 -13.45 -0.23
N PRO A 237 3.42 -12.13 -0.13
CA PRO A 237 3.72 -11.36 1.07
C PRO A 237 2.81 -11.73 2.25
N ALA A 238 3.38 -11.79 3.45
CA ALA A 238 2.62 -11.98 4.70
C ALA A 238 1.58 -10.87 4.95
N THR A 239 1.81 -9.65 4.47
CA THR A 239 0.87 -8.51 4.59
C THR A 239 -0.47 -8.77 3.92
N ASN A 240 -0.56 -9.69 2.95
CA ASN A 240 -1.82 -10.10 2.35
C ASN A 240 -2.82 -10.68 3.37
N THR A 241 -2.32 -11.28 4.46
CA THR A 241 -3.18 -11.90 5.50
C THR A 241 -4.01 -10.88 6.29
N ILE A 242 -3.65 -9.60 6.26
CA ILE A 242 -4.32 -8.53 6.99
C ILE A 242 -4.98 -7.50 6.07
N GLN A 243 -4.99 -7.75 4.76
CA GLN A 243 -5.69 -6.92 3.76
C GLN A 243 -7.21 -6.97 3.95
N PRO A 244 -7.98 -5.94 3.56
CA PRO A 244 -9.44 -5.94 3.65
C PRO A 244 -10.11 -7.09 2.87
N GLY A 245 -11.31 -7.45 3.31
CA GLY A 245 -12.15 -8.45 2.64
C GLY A 245 -11.60 -9.88 2.68
N ARG A 246 -12.21 -10.75 1.87
CA ARG A 246 -11.72 -12.12 1.64
C ARG A 246 -10.82 -12.16 0.42
N SER A 247 -9.94 -13.15 0.39
CA SER A 247 -9.14 -13.41 -0.80
C SER A 247 -10.04 -13.67 -2.02
N ARG A 248 -9.56 -13.27 -3.20
CA ARG A 248 -10.25 -13.48 -4.49
C ARG A 248 -9.49 -14.41 -5.44
N LYS A 249 -8.28 -14.80 -5.07
CA LYS A 249 -7.34 -15.60 -5.86
C LYS A 249 -6.21 -16.09 -4.95
N MET A 250 -5.49 -17.14 -5.35
CA MET A 250 -4.55 -17.82 -4.46
C MET A 250 -3.37 -16.94 -4.01
N ASP A 251 -2.83 -16.10 -4.90
CA ASP A 251 -1.72 -15.17 -4.64
C ASP A 251 -2.12 -13.93 -3.82
N ASP A 252 -3.41 -13.81 -3.47
CA ASP A 252 -3.92 -12.78 -2.56
C ASP A 252 -3.89 -13.23 -1.08
N GLY A 253 -3.23 -14.35 -0.76
CA GLY A 253 -2.91 -14.80 0.60
C GLY A 253 -1.42 -14.75 0.91
N TRP A 254 -1.01 -15.40 2.00
CA TRP A 254 0.40 -15.75 2.28
C TRP A 254 0.63 -17.23 2.00
N GLU A 255 1.65 -17.55 1.21
CA GLU A 255 2.07 -18.91 0.88
C GLU A 255 3.59 -19.05 1.06
N THR A 256 4.01 -20.16 1.67
CA THR A 256 5.41 -20.48 1.94
C THR A 256 5.95 -21.60 1.04
N ARG A 257 7.26 -21.76 1.03
CA ARG A 257 7.88 -22.94 0.41
C ARG A 257 7.49 -24.21 1.16
N ARG A 258 7.35 -25.30 0.39
CA ARG A 258 7.20 -26.65 0.92
C ARG A 258 8.40 -27.01 1.81
N ARG A 259 8.14 -27.41 3.05
CA ARG A 259 9.16 -27.87 3.99
C ARG A 259 9.28 -29.38 3.99
N ARG A 260 10.45 -29.85 4.40
CA ARG A 260 10.81 -31.28 4.53
C ARG A 260 11.52 -31.58 5.85
N ASP A 261 11.82 -30.53 6.62
CA ASP A 261 12.34 -30.61 7.98
C ASP A 261 11.17 -30.75 8.99
N LYS A 262 11.49 -30.73 10.28
CA LYS A 262 10.48 -30.85 11.37
C LYS A 262 10.04 -29.49 11.92
N GLY A 263 10.30 -28.41 11.18
CA GLY A 263 9.95 -27.05 11.58
C GLY A 263 8.53 -26.66 11.20
N ASN A 264 8.20 -25.38 11.40
CA ASN A 264 6.93 -24.78 11.04
C ASN A 264 7.12 -23.33 10.56
N ASP A 265 6.21 -22.84 9.71
CA ASP A 265 6.20 -21.45 9.27
C ASP A 265 5.35 -20.57 10.19
N TRP A 266 5.66 -19.27 10.24
CA TRP A 266 4.99 -18.33 11.13
C TRP A 266 4.95 -16.90 10.58
N ILE A 267 3.97 -16.12 11.05
CA ILE A 267 3.92 -14.66 10.92
C ILE A 267 3.76 -14.04 12.31
N ARG A 268 4.49 -12.96 12.58
CA ARG A 268 4.29 -12.07 13.73
C ARG A 268 3.60 -10.79 13.29
N TYR A 269 2.64 -10.37 14.10
CA TYR A 269 1.84 -9.18 13.90
C TYR A 269 1.91 -8.28 15.12
N ARG A 270 1.76 -6.98 14.85
CA ARG A 270 1.40 -5.98 15.83
C ARG A 270 -0.05 -5.58 15.63
N LEU A 271 -0.82 -5.58 16.70
CA LEU A 271 -2.19 -5.06 16.70
C LEU A 271 -2.18 -3.54 16.57
N VAL A 272 -3.34 -2.94 16.26
CA VAL A 272 -3.50 -1.48 16.21
C VAL A 272 -2.88 -0.76 17.42
N GLU A 273 -3.11 -1.31 18.61
CA GLU A 273 -2.65 -0.87 19.92
C GLU A 273 -2.94 -2.00 20.92
N GLN A 274 -2.67 -1.79 22.23
CA GLN A 274 -3.05 -2.79 23.25
C GLN A 274 -4.56 -3.02 23.27
N ALA A 275 -4.96 -4.28 23.08
CA ALA A 275 -6.33 -4.67 22.87
C ALA A 275 -6.70 -6.00 23.57
N ASP A 276 -8.00 -6.23 23.72
CA ASP A 276 -8.59 -7.46 24.24
C ASP A 276 -9.22 -8.26 23.09
N ILE A 277 -8.56 -9.34 22.67
CA ILE A 277 -9.00 -10.25 21.60
C ILE A 277 -10.09 -11.18 22.13
N ARG A 278 -11.18 -11.35 21.38
CA ARG A 278 -12.34 -12.18 21.78
C ARG A 278 -12.67 -13.29 20.79
N ALA A 279 -12.40 -13.09 19.51
CA ALA A 279 -12.59 -14.11 18.49
C ALA A 279 -11.50 -14.04 17.42
N VAL A 280 -11.25 -15.18 16.78
CA VAL A 280 -10.23 -15.38 15.75
C VAL A 280 -10.88 -15.93 14.50
N GLU A 281 -10.52 -15.41 13.34
CA GLU A 281 -10.79 -16.04 12.05
C GLU A 281 -9.49 -16.39 11.34
N ILE A 282 -9.36 -17.62 10.86
CA ILE A 282 -8.26 -18.06 10.01
C ILE A 282 -8.87 -18.55 8.71
N ASP A 283 -8.68 -17.78 7.65
CA ASP A 283 -9.23 -18.08 6.33
C ASP A 283 -8.16 -18.77 5.47
N THR A 284 -8.54 -19.85 4.79
CA THR A 284 -7.71 -20.56 3.79
C THR A 284 -8.31 -20.47 2.39
N ALA A 285 -9.21 -19.52 2.14
CA ALA A 285 -9.83 -19.28 0.84
C ALA A 285 -8.82 -19.29 -0.32
N TYR A 286 -9.20 -19.94 -1.42
CA TYR A 286 -8.39 -20.15 -2.64
C TYR A 286 -7.17 -21.06 -2.49
N LEU A 287 -6.85 -21.56 -1.29
CA LEU A 287 -5.80 -22.54 -1.07
C LEU A 287 -6.42 -23.94 -0.95
N LYS A 288 -6.38 -24.71 -2.05
CA LYS A 288 -7.09 -25.99 -2.18
C LYS A 288 -6.22 -27.21 -1.91
N GLY A 289 -4.97 -27.18 -2.39
CA GLY A 289 -4.02 -28.28 -2.25
C GLY A 289 -2.80 -27.95 -1.38
N ASN A 290 -2.69 -26.69 -0.96
CA ASN A 290 -1.53 -26.09 -0.32
C ASN A 290 -1.93 -25.18 0.85
N SER A 291 -3.17 -25.27 1.35
CA SER A 291 -3.55 -24.63 2.60
C SER A 291 -2.71 -25.22 3.75
N ALA A 292 -2.41 -24.40 4.75
CA ALA A 292 -1.88 -24.90 6.01
C ALA A 292 -2.78 -26.03 6.55
N GLY A 293 -2.19 -27.15 6.98
CA GLY A 293 -2.95 -28.29 7.51
C GLY A 293 -3.38 -28.07 8.97
N TRP A 294 -2.56 -27.34 9.72
CA TRP A 294 -2.82 -26.96 11.11
C TRP A 294 -2.31 -25.55 11.38
N ALA A 295 -2.93 -24.87 12.34
CA ALA A 295 -2.41 -23.61 12.86
C ALA A 295 -2.56 -23.52 14.39
N SER A 296 -1.67 -22.77 15.03
CA SER A 296 -1.82 -22.29 16.42
C SER A 296 -1.60 -20.78 16.47
N LEU A 297 -2.19 -20.12 17.47
CA LEU A 297 -1.94 -18.70 17.73
C LEU A 297 -1.41 -18.51 19.14
N SER A 298 -0.44 -17.61 19.25
CA SER A 298 0.05 -17.09 20.52
C SER A 298 -0.06 -15.57 20.55
N ALA A 299 -0.29 -15.01 21.72
CA ALA A 299 -0.37 -13.58 21.96
C ALA A 299 0.66 -13.12 22.99
N ARG A 300 1.04 -11.85 22.91
CA ARG A 300 1.97 -11.20 23.82
C ARG A 300 1.49 -9.79 24.13
N ASP A 301 1.49 -9.41 25.41
CA ASP A 301 1.22 -8.06 25.89
C ASP A 301 2.54 -7.33 26.21
N GLY A 302 2.84 -6.28 25.44
CA GLY A 302 4.10 -5.53 25.52
C GLY A 302 5.35 -6.29 25.02
N GLU A 303 6.45 -5.57 24.81
CA GLU A 303 7.70 -6.15 24.27
C GLU A 303 8.37 -7.20 25.16
N GLY A 304 8.22 -7.04 26.48
CA GLY A 304 8.83 -7.91 27.48
C GLY A 304 7.93 -9.05 27.97
N GLY A 305 6.70 -9.16 27.45
CA GLY A 305 5.75 -10.20 27.84
C GLY A 305 6.13 -11.58 27.31
N ASP A 306 5.66 -12.63 27.99
CA ASP A 306 5.77 -14.00 27.51
C ASP A 306 4.71 -14.28 26.44
N TRP A 307 5.08 -15.09 25.44
CA TRP A 307 4.12 -15.59 24.45
C TRP A 307 3.21 -16.63 25.09
N THR A 308 1.91 -16.35 25.12
CA THR A 308 0.88 -17.26 25.64
C THR A 308 0.05 -17.84 24.49
N GLU A 309 -0.12 -19.15 24.45
CA GLU A 309 -0.99 -19.80 23.46
C GLU A 309 -2.46 -19.41 23.70
N ILE A 310 -3.12 -18.89 22.67
CA ILE A 310 -4.54 -18.49 22.70
C ILE A 310 -5.41 -19.39 21.83
N LEU A 311 -4.81 -20.07 20.84
CA LEU A 311 -5.44 -21.11 20.05
C LEU A 311 -4.45 -22.27 19.92
N PRO A 312 -4.75 -23.45 20.50
CA PRO A 312 -3.89 -24.62 20.36
C PRO A 312 -3.83 -25.08 18.91
N ARG A 313 -2.85 -25.93 18.59
CA ARG A 313 -2.70 -26.51 17.24
C ARG A 313 -4.01 -27.16 16.78
N THR A 314 -4.68 -26.48 15.86
CA THR A 314 -6.02 -26.79 15.38
C THR A 314 -5.97 -27.13 13.90
N ARG A 315 -6.74 -28.13 13.49
CA ARG A 315 -6.80 -28.57 12.09
C ARG A 315 -7.50 -27.51 11.26
N LEU A 316 -6.93 -27.19 10.11
CA LEU A 316 -7.58 -26.37 9.10
C LEU A 316 -8.03 -27.25 7.92
N GLN A 317 -9.06 -26.81 7.24
CA GLN A 317 -9.58 -27.34 5.99
C GLN A 317 -9.17 -26.44 4.82
N PRO A 318 -8.95 -27.00 3.62
CA PRO A 318 -8.72 -26.19 2.43
C PRO A 318 -9.93 -25.31 2.10
N ASP A 319 -9.68 -24.13 1.53
CA ASP A 319 -10.72 -23.22 1.00
C ASP A 319 -11.85 -22.92 2.01
N THR A 320 -11.50 -22.70 3.29
CA THR A 320 -12.46 -22.61 4.40
C THR A 320 -12.13 -21.46 5.36
N ASP A 321 -13.17 -20.76 5.82
CA ASP A 321 -13.09 -19.77 6.90
C ASP A 321 -13.32 -20.43 8.26
N HIS A 322 -12.29 -20.44 9.11
CA HIS A 322 -12.31 -21.08 10.42
C HIS A 322 -12.50 -20.02 11.50
N ARG A 323 -13.58 -20.14 12.29
CA ARG A 323 -13.96 -19.15 13.30
C ARG A 323 -13.92 -19.74 14.69
N PHE A 324 -13.26 -19.03 15.60
CA PHE A 324 -13.04 -19.48 16.97
C PHE A 324 -13.42 -18.36 17.94
N VAL A 325 -14.28 -18.67 18.90
CA VAL A 325 -14.56 -17.80 20.05
C VAL A 325 -13.61 -18.18 21.17
N LEU A 326 -12.89 -17.21 21.72
CA LEU A 326 -11.98 -17.45 22.84
C LEU A 326 -12.78 -17.62 24.14
N PRO A 327 -12.37 -18.52 25.06
CA PRO A 327 -13.08 -18.75 26.32
C PRO A 327 -13.06 -17.53 27.25
N ALA A 328 -12.04 -16.67 27.10
CA ALA A 328 -11.92 -15.38 27.76
C ALA A 328 -11.21 -14.40 26.82
N ALA A 329 -11.41 -13.11 27.05
CA ALA A 329 -10.70 -12.09 26.29
C ALA A 329 -9.20 -12.15 26.62
N VAL A 330 -8.36 -12.07 25.59
CA VAL A 330 -6.90 -12.09 25.75
C VAL A 330 -6.31 -10.72 25.44
N ARG A 331 -5.67 -10.14 26.46
CA ARG A 331 -4.90 -8.91 26.36
C ARG A 331 -3.65 -9.11 25.51
N ALA A 332 -3.43 -8.26 24.52
CA ALA A 332 -2.23 -8.34 23.67
C ALA A 332 -1.90 -7.01 22.97
N GLU A 333 -0.64 -6.88 22.58
CA GLU A 333 -0.14 -5.90 21.60
C GLU A 333 0.40 -6.60 20.34
N GLN A 334 0.80 -7.87 20.48
CA GLN A 334 1.37 -8.67 19.39
C GLN A 334 0.74 -10.06 19.36
N VAL A 335 0.64 -10.62 18.16
CA VAL A 335 0.15 -11.98 17.92
C VAL A 335 1.07 -12.67 16.94
N ARG A 336 1.24 -13.98 17.12
CA ARG A 336 1.96 -14.85 16.21
C ARG A 336 1.04 -15.99 15.80
N ILE A 337 0.95 -16.21 14.49
CA ILE A 337 0.37 -17.44 13.94
C ILE A 337 1.49 -18.37 13.52
N ASP A 338 1.35 -19.64 13.85
CA ASP A 338 2.23 -20.73 13.42
C ASP A 338 1.40 -21.70 12.58
N ILE A 339 1.86 -22.01 11.37
CA ILE A 339 1.25 -23.00 10.47
C ILE A 339 2.14 -24.24 10.36
N PHE A 340 1.54 -25.43 10.30
CA PHE A 340 2.29 -26.69 10.34
C PHE A 340 1.96 -27.64 9.18
N PRO A 341 2.98 -28.23 8.54
CA PRO A 341 4.40 -27.83 8.61
C PRO A 341 4.69 -26.55 7.82
N ASP A 342 3.90 -26.28 6.78
CA ASP A 342 4.00 -25.19 5.82
C ASP A 342 2.66 -25.03 5.10
N GLY A 343 2.61 -24.19 4.06
CA GLY A 343 1.45 -23.99 3.20
C GLY A 343 1.07 -22.52 3.16
N GLY A 344 -0.23 -22.23 3.24
CA GLY A 344 -0.70 -20.85 3.25
C GLY A 344 -1.98 -20.62 4.04
N ILE A 345 -2.24 -19.34 4.31
CA ILE A 345 -3.52 -18.81 4.77
C ILE A 345 -3.86 -17.57 3.93
N SER A 346 -5.13 -17.32 3.73
CA SER A 346 -5.60 -16.16 2.97
C SER A 346 -5.76 -14.94 3.87
N ARG A 347 -6.38 -15.07 5.05
CA ARG A 347 -6.57 -13.98 6.01
C ARG A 347 -6.44 -14.45 7.47
N LEU A 348 -6.02 -13.52 8.32
CA LEU A 348 -6.17 -13.59 9.77
C LEU A 348 -7.04 -12.42 10.22
N ARG A 349 -8.06 -12.68 11.03
CA ARG A 349 -8.88 -11.66 11.71
C ARG A 349 -8.83 -11.87 13.20
N LEU A 350 -8.66 -10.79 13.95
CA LEU A 350 -8.67 -10.82 15.41
C LEU A 350 -9.71 -9.84 15.94
N HIS A 351 -10.90 -10.34 16.23
CA HIS A 351 -12.02 -9.51 16.65
C HIS A 351 -11.93 -9.20 18.13
N GLY A 352 -11.95 -7.91 18.46
CA GLY A 352 -11.87 -7.45 19.84
C GLY A 352 -12.00 -5.94 19.95
N SER A 353 -11.56 -5.39 21.08
CA SER A 353 -11.66 -3.96 21.36
C SER A 353 -10.34 -3.44 21.93
N LEU A 354 -10.07 -2.16 21.75
CA LEU A 354 -8.97 -1.51 22.47
C LEU A 354 -9.21 -1.60 23.98
N THR A 355 -8.10 -1.66 24.71
CA THR A 355 -8.09 -1.38 26.13
C THR A 355 -8.19 0.12 26.36
N GLU A 356 -8.47 0.54 27.60
CA GLU A 356 -8.41 1.96 27.94
C GLU A 356 -7.01 2.55 27.69
N GLN A 357 -5.95 1.80 27.99
CA GLN A 357 -4.58 2.25 27.75
C GLN A 357 -4.27 2.35 26.25
N GLY A 358 -4.61 1.34 25.46
CA GLY A 358 -4.45 1.34 24.00
C GLY A 358 -5.22 2.48 23.33
N ALA A 359 -6.47 2.72 23.73
CA ALA A 359 -7.27 3.83 23.23
C ALA A 359 -6.64 5.20 23.55
N ARG A 360 -6.14 5.39 24.78
CA ARG A 360 -5.44 6.62 25.17
C ARG A 360 -4.16 6.85 24.35
N ARG A 361 -3.34 5.83 24.14
CA ARG A 361 -2.11 5.94 23.33
C ARG A 361 -2.41 6.21 21.87
N LEU A 362 -3.39 5.52 21.28
CA LEU A 362 -3.83 5.77 19.92
C LEU A 362 -4.31 7.21 19.73
N THR A 363 -5.09 7.71 20.70
CA THR A 363 -5.59 9.09 20.68
C THR A 363 -4.46 10.10 20.79
N ALA A 364 -3.51 9.89 21.70
CA ALA A 364 -2.34 10.76 21.84
C ALA A 364 -1.52 10.82 20.53
N ARG A 365 -1.28 9.66 19.90
CA ARG A 365 -0.60 9.56 18.62
C ARG A 365 -1.38 10.26 17.50
N HIS A 366 -2.70 10.13 17.46
CA HIS A 366 -3.53 10.79 16.46
C HIS A 366 -3.41 12.31 16.54
N VAL A 367 -3.46 12.88 17.75
CA VAL A 367 -3.28 14.31 18.00
C VAL A 367 -1.87 14.78 17.62
N GLU A 368 -0.84 14.01 17.96
CA GLU A 368 0.56 14.31 17.59
C GLU A 368 0.75 14.42 16.08
N LEU A 369 0.08 13.56 15.30
CA LEU A 369 0.14 13.54 13.85
C LEU A 369 -0.72 14.61 13.15
N GLY A 370 -1.38 15.49 13.93
CA GLY A 370 -2.29 16.53 13.41
C GLY A 370 -3.62 16.01 12.92
N GLY A 371 -4.07 14.86 13.44
CA GLY A 371 -5.35 14.22 13.16
C GLY A 371 -6.53 14.83 13.91
#